data_AF-A0A7S1ZLC7-F1
#
_entry.id   AF-A0A7S1ZLC7-F1
#
_cell.length_a   1.000
_cell.length_b   1.000
_cell.length_c   1.000
_cell.angle_alpha   90.00
_cell.angle_beta   90.00
_cell.angle_gamma   90.00
#
_symmetry.space_group_name_H-M   'P 1'
#
loop_
_entity.id
_entity.type
_entity.pdbx_description
1 polymer ?
#
loop_
_entity_poly.entity_id
_entity_poly.type
_entity_poly.pdbx_seq_one_letter_code
_entity_poly.pdbx_strand_id
1 'polypeptide(L)'
;RGVLIVYAFTSFFGSLCPLSSAFTPLASPSRASFVPLPSISTDPNQLYQCTKLTHKLSYGLTKPLSANVIAGHCVHFRSAAKVTTTTLGMSGSDESEGMPSSPLDRPVLSLIDATSIFIFAAVGKASHSPDGSLDIAAVLLTALPFLLSWFVVAPLMGCYKPGATADIKGSVIEVGKGWILAIPLGCVIRGLIKGYVPPVPFVIVTLISTLIILSLGRVIYTALAEVYVEMF
;
A
#
# COMPACT_ATOMS: atom_id res chain seq x y z
N ARG A 1 2.70 -20.73 -19.56
CA ARG A 1 1.24 -20.42 -19.41
C ARG A 1 0.95 -19.43 -18.27
N GLY A 2 1.66 -19.47 -17.13
CA GLY A 2 1.57 -18.43 -16.08
C GLY A 2 2.07 -17.02 -16.48
N VAL A 3 2.85 -16.93 -17.55
CA VAL A 3 3.39 -15.68 -18.10
C VAL A 3 2.30 -14.74 -18.63
N LEU A 4 1.16 -15.26 -19.14
CA LEU A 4 0.13 -14.42 -19.78
C LEU A 4 -0.63 -13.53 -18.78
N ILE A 5 -0.86 -14.02 -17.55
CA ILE A 5 -1.53 -13.26 -16.47
C ILE A 5 -0.62 -12.16 -15.94
N VAL A 6 0.69 -12.44 -15.86
CA VAL A 6 1.70 -11.43 -15.50
C VAL A 6 1.80 -10.36 -16.59
N TYR A 7 1.76 -10.71 -17.87
CA TYR A 7 1.73 -9.73 -18.97
C TYR A 7 0.47 -8.86 -18.97
N ALA A 8 -0.71 -9.40 -18.63
CA ALA A 8 -1.91 -8.58 -18.51
C ALA A 8 -1.80 -7.57 -17.34
N PHE A 9 -1.20 -7.99 -16.22
CA PHE A 9 -0.99 -7.13 -15.05
C PHE A 9 0.12 -6.09 -15.28
N THR A 10 1.24 -6.46 -15.91
CA THR A 10 2.31 -5.51 -16.27
C THR A 10 1.95 -4.60 -17.43
N SER A 11 1.12 -5.04 -18.39
CA SER A 11 0.64 -4.17 -19.48
C SER A 11 -0.34 -3.11 -19.00
N PHE A 12 -1.16 -3.42 -17.99
CA PHE A 12 -2.05 -2.44 -17.37
C PHE A 12 -1.28 -1.36 -16.59
N PHE A 13 -0.18 -1.73 -15.91
CA PHE A 13 0.68 -0.76 -15.20
C PHE A 13 1.74 -0.08 -16.07
N GLY A 14 2.21 -0.73 -17.14
CA GLY A 14 3.18 -0.17 -18.07
C GLY A 14 2.64 0.98 -18.92
N SER A 15 1.31 1.12 -19.03
CA SER A 15 0.67 2.19 -19.79
C SER A 15 0.60 3.53 -19.03
N LEU A 16 0.78 3.53 -17.70
CA LEU A 16 0.72 4.74 -16.85
C LEU A 16 2.08 5.41 -16.61
N CYS A 17 3.17 4.91 -17.21
CA CYS A 17 4.52 5.44 -17.00
C CYS A 17 5.29 5.56 -18.33
N PRO A 18 5.26 6.73 -19.02
CA PRO A 18 6.07 6.96 -20.21
C PRO A 18 7.49 7.39 -19.82
N LEU A 19 8.19 6.59 -19.01
CA LEU A 19 9.56 6.88 -18.60
C LEU A 19 10.38 5.59 -18.43
N SER A 20 10.35 4.74 -19.46
CA SER A 20 11.28 3.61 -19.55
C SER A 20 11.64 3.29 -21.01
N SER A 21 12.05 4.30 -21.77
CA SER A 21 12.63 4.13 -23.11
C SER A 21 14.03 4.74 -23.25
N ALA A 22 14.78 4.82 -22.14
CA ALA A 22 16.18 5.26 -22.15
C ALA A 22 17.08 4.24 -21.43
N PHE A 23 17.09 3.00 -21.92
CA PHE A 23 18.19 2.08 -21.65
C PHE A 23 18.57 1.39 -22.96
N THR A 24 19.21 2.16 -23.83
CA THR A 24 20.04 1.61 -24.90
C THR A 24 21.18 0.81 -24.28
N PRO A 25 21.47 -0.42 -24.74
CA PRO A 25 22.66 -1.12 -24.31
C PRO A 25 23.87 -0.43 -24.93
N LEU A 26 24.65 0.28 -24.11
CA LEU A 26 25.94 0.81 -24.55
C LEU A 26 26.86 -0.37 -24.84
N ALA A 27 27.42 -0.37 -26.04
CA ALA A 27 28.34 -1.36 -26.54
C ALA A 27 29.53 -1.60 -25.61
N SER A 28 29.95 -2.87 -25.58
CA SER A 28 31.18 -3.39 -24.97
C SER A 28 32.42 -2.53 -25.30
N PRO A 29 33.14 -1.99 -24.31
CA PRO A 29 34.48 -1.47 -24.55
C PRO A 29 35.47 -2.62 -24.54
N SER A 30 36.07 -2.85 -25.70
CA SER A 30 37.26 -3.64 -25.87
C SER A 30 38.41 -3.10 -24.99
N ARG A 31 39.06 -4.02 -24.29
CA ARG A 31 40.51 -4.01 -24.01
C ARG A 31 41.07 -2.73 -23.38
N ALA A 32 40.84 -2.55 -22.08
CA ALA A 32 41.64 -1.63 -21.27
C ALA A 32 42.93 -2.33 -20.81
N SER A 33 44.05 -1.75 -21.21
CA SER A 33 45.42 -2.12 -20.86
C SER A 33 45.64 -2.08 -19.34
N PHE A 34 46.35 -3.09 -18.83
CA PHE A 34 46.77 -3.19 -17.44
C PHE A 34 47.78 -2.07 -17.13
N VAL A 35 47.34 -1.05 -16.39
CA VAL A 35 48.23 -0.01 -15.83
C VAL A 35 48.71 -0.52 -14.46
N PRO A 36 50.03 -0.63 -14.20
CA PRO A 36 50.53 -1.03 -12.89
C PRO A 36 50.17 0.02 -11.84
N LEU A 37 49.67 -0.42 -10.69
CA LEU A 37 49.41 0.43 -9.52
C LEU A 37 50.73 1.07 -9.03
N PRO A 38 50.74 2.37 -8.68
CA PRO A 38 51.88 2.98 -8.03
C PRO A 38 52.08 2.40 -6.63
N SER A 39 53.33 2.09 -6.30
CA SER A 39 53.79 1.67 -4.98
C SER A 39 53.36 2.65 -3.89
N ILE A 40 52.74 2.11 -2.83
CA ILE A 40 52.36 2.85 -1.62
C ILE A 40 53.61 3.44 -0.98
N SER A 41 53.70 4.77 -1.00
CA SER A 41 54.71 5.54 -0.27
C SER A 41 54.28 5.70 1.18
N THR A 42 55.06 5.14 2.11
CA THR A 42 54.96 5.35 3.55
C THR A 42 55.70 6.63 3.95
N ASP A 43 55.18 7.80 3.56
CA ASP A 43 55.68 9.10 4.03
C ASP A 43 54.68 9.73 5.03
N PRO A 44 55.03 9.84 6.32
CA PRO A 44 54.15 10.39 7.36
C PRO A 44 53.85 11.90 7.21
N ASN A 45 54.49 12.63 6.30
CA ASN A 45 54.24 14.07 6.12
C ASN A 45 53.08 14.43 5.17
N GLN A 46 52.52 13.47 4.42
CA GLN A 46 51.38 13.72 3.51
C GLN A 46 50.01 13.71 4.21
N LEU A 47 49.91 13.21 5.46
CA LEU A 47 48.65 13.23 6.23
C LEU A 47 48.26 14.60 6.80
N TYR A 48 49.16 15.60 6.77
CA TYR A 48 48.91 16.90 7.40
C TYR A 48 48.16 17.92 6.52
N GLN A 49 47.95 17.62 5.24
CA GLN A 49 47.33 18.57 4.29
C GLN A 49 45.81 18.36 4.07
N CYS A 50 45.23 17.21 4.44
CA CYS A 50 43.78 16.99 4.30
C CYS A 50 42.93 17.58 5.43
N THR A 51 43.52 17.98 6.57
CA THR A 51 42.77 18.54 7.71
C THR A 51 42.67 20.08 7.68
N LYS A 52 43.23 20.73 6.66
CA LYS A 52 43.29 22.20 6.57
C LYS A 52 42.27 22.82 5.60
N LEU A 53 41.30 22.03 5.13
CA LEU A 53 40.23 22.50 4.22
C LEU A 53 38.81 22.45 4.82
N THR A 54 38.67 22.24 6.13
CA THR A 54 37.36 22.23 6.82
C THR A 54 37.16 23.39 7.80
N HIS A 55 38.11 24.34 7.91
CA HIS A 55 38.01 25.46 8.88
C HIS A 55 37.72 26.84 8.25
N LYS A 56 37.14 26.89 7.04
CA LYS A 56 36.93 28.17 6.32
C LYS A 56 35.61 28.32 5.55
N LEU A 57 34.52 27.71 6.02
CA LEU A 57 33.14 27.99 5.56
C LEU A 57 32.15 28.03 6.73
N SER A 58 32.54 28.67 7.84
CA SER A 58 31.68 28.86 9.01
C SER A 58 31.71 30.29 9.52
N TYR A 59 31.63 31.30 8.64
CA TYR A 59 31.37 32.68 9.06
C TYR A 59 30.67 33.47 7.95
N GLY A 60 29.40 33.83 8.18
CA GLY A 60 28.76 34.91 7.42
C GLY A 60 27.27 34.72 7.15
N LEU A 61 26.41 34.89 8.16
CA LEU A 61 25.33 35.89 8.11
C LEU A 61 24.55 35.90 9.43
N THR A 62 24.95 36.79 10.33
CA THR A 62 24.14 37.26 11.45
C THR A 62 23.37 38.50 11.01
N LYS A 63 22.05 38.53 11.22
CA LYS A 63 21.34 39.74 11.66
C LYS A 63 20.20 39.37 12.62
N PRO A 64 20.15 39.97 13.82
CA PRO A 64 18.99 39.90 14.70
C PRO A 64 18.05 41.07 14.41
N LEU A 65 16.75 40.83 14.38
CA LEU A 65 15.77 41.91 14.44
C LEU A 65 14.51 41.49 15.19
N SER A 66 14.34 42.20 16.32
CA SER A 66 13.09 42.64 16.93
C SER A 66 12.11 41.60 17.44
N ALA A 67 12.13 41.45 18.76
CA ALA A 67 10.95 41.26 19.58
C ALA A 67 9.87 42.29 19.22
N ASN A 68 8.63 41.83 19.01
CA ASN A 68 7.42 42.46 19.52
C ASN A 68 6.17 41.63 19.17
N VAL A 69 5.15 41.84 20.00
CA VAL A 69 3.76 41.37 19.90
C VAL A 69 3.45 40.04 20.60
N ILE A 70 3.46 40.16 21.93
CA ILE A 70 2.45 39.58 22.80
C ILE A 70 1.09 40.22 22.43
N ALA A 71 0.12 39.41 22.01
CA ALA A 71 -1.31 39.75 22.14
C ALA A 71 -2.12 38.45 22.09
N GLY A 72 -2.90 38.22 23.15
CA GLY A 72 -3.48 36.93 23.47
C GLY A 72 -4.53 36.42 22.49
N HIS A 73 -4.50 35.10 22.28
CA HIS A 73 -5.69 34.38 21.88
C HIS A 73 -6.44 33.92 23.12
N CYS A 74 -7.50 34.69 23.38
CA CYS A 74 -8.59 34.36 24.28
C CYS A 74 -9.16 32.99 23.89
N VAL A 75 -8.92 31.98 24.73
CA VAL A 75 -9.59 30.68 24.65
C VAL A 75 -11.04 30.92 25.08
N HIS A 76 -11.89 31.28 24.13
CA HIS A 76 -13.32 31.38 24.37
C HIS A 76 -13.92 29.97 24.38
N PHE A 77 -13.94 29.39 25.58
CA PHE A 77 -14.76 28.25 25.93
C PHE A 77 -16.23 28.68 25.85
N ARG A 78 -16.88 28.53 24.67
CA ARG A 78 -18.34 28.59 24.56
C ARG A 78 -18.89 27.18 24.56
N SER A 79 -19.20 26.73 25.77
CA SER A 79 -20.32 25.83 26.02
C SER A 79 -21.59 26.54 25.55
N ALA A 80 -22.25 26.01 24.52
CA ALA A 80 -23.57 26.45 24.12
C ALA A 80 -24.35 25.25 23.57
N ALA A 81 -25.24 24.77 24.44
CA ALA A 81 -26.56 24.25 24.13
C ALA A 81 -26.72 23.41 22.86
N LYS A 82 -26.92 22.12 23.12
CA LYS A 82 -27.83 21.20 22.45
C LYS A 82 -29.06 21.93 21.89
N VAL A 83 -28.99 22.39 20.64
CA VAL A 83 -30.17 22.79 19.86
C VAL A 83 -30.62 21.53 19.13
N THR A 84 -31.60 20.87 19.75
CA THR A 84 -32.43 19.85 19.12
C THR A 84 -33.30 20.54 18.08
N THR A 85 -32.76 20.68 16.86
CA THR A 85 -33.57 20.99 15.68
C THR A 85 -34.23 19.70 15.24
N THR A 86 -35.44 19.49 15.74
CA THR A 86 -36.40 18.53 15.20
C THR A 86 -36.79 19.01 13.80
N THR A 87 -36.04 18.60 12.78
CA THR A 87 -36.53 18.60 11.40
C THR A 87 -37.47 17.41 11.24
N LEU A 88 -38.76 17.66 11.45
CA LEU A 88 -39.84 16.86 10.89
C LEU A 88 -39.88 17.10 9.39
N GLY A 89 -39.86 16.01 8.62
CA GLY A 89 -40.28 15.99 7.21
C GLY A 89 -39.14 16.00 6.20
N MET A 90 -38.68 14.81 5.82
CA MET A 90 -38.93 14.32 4.46
C MET A 90 -38.79 12.80 4.46
N SER A 91 -39.94 12.17 4.25
CA SER A 91 -40.11 10.81 3.80
C SER A 91 -39.29 10.59 2.53
N GLY A 92 -38.09 10.05 2.71
CA GLY A 92 -37.33 9.36 1.68
C GLY A 92 -36.95 8.02 2.29
N SER A 93 -37.94 7.14 2.46
CA SER A 93 -37.65 5.71 2.47
C SER A 93 -37.16 5.39 1.07
N ASP A 94 -35.88 5.64 0.83
CA ASP A 94 -35.09 4.89 -0.13
C ASP A 94 -35.08 3.46 0.43
N GLU A 95 -36.19 2.74 0.24
CA GLU A 95 -36.19 1.29 0.16
C GLU A 95 -35.39 0.94 -1.09
N SER A 96 -34.08 1.11 -0.99
CA SER A 96 -33.17 0.10 -1.48
C SER A 96 -33.69 -1.18 -0.84
N GLU A 97 -34.44 -1.95 -1.63
CA GLU A 97 -34.72 -3.37 -1.42
C GLU A 97 -33.35 -4.06 -1.32
N GLY A 98 -32.70 -3.84 -0.18
CA GLY A 98 -31.36 -4.30 0.11
C GLY A 98 -31.45 -5.79 0.30
N MET A 99 -30.61 -6.51 -0.44
CA MET A 99 -30.52 -7.95 -0.39
C MET A 99 -30.62 -8.46 1.06
N PRO A 100 -31.56 -9.36 1.38
CA PRO A 100 -31.67 -9.94 2.71
C PRO A 100 -30.34 -10.61 3.06
N SER A 101 -29.56 -9.97 3.93
CA SER A 101 -28.26 -10.50 4.32
C SER A 101 -28.45 -11.84 5.05
N SER A 102 -28.02 -12.91 4.41
CA SER A 102 -28.04 -14.24 5.01
C SER A 102 -26.91 -14.32 6.05
N PRO A 103 -27.08 -15.05 7.16
CA PRO A 103 -26.01 -15.23 8.14
C PRO A 103 -24.74 -15.89 7.54
N LEU A 104 -24.88 -16.54 6.37
CA LEU A 104 -23.80 -17.13 5.59
C LEU A 104 -22.97 -16.13 4.77
N ASP A 105 -23.43 -14.89 4.58
CA ASP A 105 -22.70 -13.92 3.76
C ASP A 105 -21.37 -13.55 4.41
N ARG A 106 -21.35 -13.41 5.74
CA ARG A 106 -20.14 -13.06 6.50
C ARG A 106 -18.98 -14.05 6.31
N PRO A 107 -19.16 -15.37 6.54
CA PRO A 107 -18.07 -16.32 6.32
C PRO A 107 -17.66 -16.40 4.85
N VAL A 108 -18.61 -16.32 3.89
CA VAL A 108 -18.28 -16.33 2.46
C VAL A 108 -17.40 -15.13 2.09
N LEU A 109 -17.76 -13.95 2.58
CA LEU A 109 -17.03 -12.71 2.32
C LEU A 109 -15.63 -12.73 2.93
N SER A 110 -15.49 -13.30 4.14
CA SER A 110 -14.17 -13.52 4.76
C SER A 110 -13.28 -14.46 3.95
N LEU A 111 -13.87 -15.49 3.32
CA LEU A 111 -13.15 -16.44 2.49
C LEU A 111 -12.71 -15.82 1.16
N ILE A 112 -13.54 -14.96 0.57
CA ILE A 112 -13.19 -14.18 -0.62
C ILE A 112 -11.99 -13.28 -0.34
N ASP A 113 -11.98 -12.57 0.79
CA ASP A 113 -10.85 -11.72 1.17
C ASP A 113 -9.58 -12.55 1.42
N ALA A 114 -9.70 -13.67 2.16
CA ALA A 114 -8.57 -14.58 2.41
C ALA A 114 -7.96 -15.07 1.10
N THR A 115 -8.82 -15.51 0.17
CA THR A 115 -8.42 -16.00 -1.14
C THR A 115 -7.77 -14.89 -1.97
N SER A 116 -8.30 -13.67 -1.89
CA SER A 116 -7.75 -12.50 -2.57
C SER A 116 -6.32 -12.17 -2.12
N ILE A 117 -6.10 -12.14 -0.80
CA ILE A 117 -4.76 -11.92 -0.21
C ILE A 117 -3.82 -13.10 -0.53
N PHE A 118 -4.34 -14.32 -0.53
CA PHE A 118 -3.57 -15.51 -0.90
C PHE A 118 -3.14 -15.48 -2.38
N ILE A 119 -4.03 -15.08 -3.30
CA ILE A 119 -3.74 -14.89 -4.72
C ILE A 119 -2.64 -13.85 -4.90
N PHE A 120 -2.73 -12.71 -4.21
CA PHE A 120 -1.66 -11.70 -4.22
C PHE A 120 -0.30 -12.29 -3.84
N ALA A 121 -0.23 -13.03 -2.74
CA ALA A 121 1.01 -13.67 -2.29
C ALA A 121 1.52 -14.73 -3.29
N ALA A 122 0.61 -15.53 -3.86
CA ALA A 122 0.94 -16.56 -4.85
C ALA A 122 1.53 -15.95 -6.13
N VAL A 123 0.89 -14.93 -6.68
CA VAL A 123 1.36 -14.20 -7.87
C VAL A 123 2.71 -13.55 -7.60
N GLY A 124 2.87 -12.90 -6.43
CA GLY A 124 4.15 -12.30 -6.04
C GLY A 124 5.28 -13.31 -5.97
N LYS A 125 5.02 -14.49 -5.38
CA LYS A 125 6.00 -15.59 -5.29
C LYS A 125 6.33 -16.22 -6.64
N ALA A 126 5.33 -16.49 -7.48
CA ALA A 126 5.55 -17.02 -8.83
C ALA A 126 6.39 -16.06 -9.68
N SER A 127 6.15 -14.75 -9.58
CA SER A 127 6.83 -13.73 -10.39
C SER A 127 8.34 -13.60 -10.11
N HIS A 128 8.79 -14.03 -8.92
CA HIS A 128 10.20 -14.00 -8.54
C HIS A 128 10.89 -15.37 -8.63
N SER A 129 10.16 -16.42 -9.00
CA SER A 129 10.70 -17.77 -9.10
C SER A 129 11.29 -17.98 -10.50
N PRO A 130 12.57 -18.38 -10.64
CA PRO A 130 13.24 -18.49 -11.95
C PRO A 130 12.54 -19.45 -12.93
N ASP A 131 11.87 -20.46 -12.40
CA ASP A 131 11.14 -21.50 -13.11
C ASP A 131 9.61 -21.32 -13.03
N GLY A 132 9.13 -20.30 -12.32
CA GLY A 132 7.72 -20.10 -12.02
C GLY A 132 7.12 -21.15 -11.08
N SER A 133 7.95 -21.88 -10.31
CA SER A 133 7.47 -22.84 -9.32
C SER A 133 6.66 -22.14 -8.21
N LEU A 134 5.64 -22.85 -7.71
CA LEU A 134 4.78 -22.39 -6.63
C LEU A 134 4.99 -23.26 -5.39
N ASP A 135 5.81 -22.76 -4.45
CA ASP A 135 5.88 -23.31 -3.10
C ASP A 135 4.73 -22.77 -2.25
N ILE A 136 3.71 -23.61 -2.04
CA ILE A 136 2.50 -23.27 -1.27
C ILE A 136 2.83 -22.87 0.17
N ALA A 137 3.82 -23.50 0.80
CA ALA A 137 4.21 -23.15 2.16
C ALA A 137 4.83 -21.75 2.21
N ALA A 138 5.71 -21.42 1.27
CA ALA A 138 6.27 -20.07 1.16
C ALA A 138 5.23 -19.02 0.79
N VAL A 139 4.22 -19.36 -0.04
CA VAL A 139 3.09 -18.48 -0.34
C VAL A 139 2.30 -18.19 0.92
N LEU A 140 1.96 -19.21 1.70
CA LEU A 140 1.21 -19.05 2.94
C LEU A 140 1.98 -18.17 3.93
N LEU A 141 3.26 -18.45 4.16
CA LEU A 141 4.12 -17.61 5.02
C LEU A 141 4.23 -16.16 4.54
N THR A 142 4.09 -15.91 3.24
CA THR A 142 4.07 -14.56 2.67
C THR A 142 2.71 -13.88 2.88
N ALA A 143 1.61 -14.63 2.79
CA ALA A 143 0.25 -14.13 2.98
C ALA A 143 -0.09 -13.86 4.46
N LEU A 144 0.43 -14.68 5.39
CA LEU A 144 0.12 -14.62 6.82
C LEU A 144 0.14 -13.22 7.46
N PRO A 145 1.18 -12.38 7.30
CA PRO A 145 1.18 -11.04 7.91
C PRO A 145 0.03 -10.15 7.42
N PHE A 146 -0.39 -10.30 6.16
CA PHE A 146 -1.50 -9.56 5.56
C PHE A 146 -2.86 -10.13 5.94
N LEU A 147 -2.98 -11.46 6.01
CA LEU A 147 -4.19 -12.11 6.52
C LEU A 147 -4.43 -11.73 7.97
N LEU A 148 -3.39 -11.77 8.80
CA LEU A 148 -3.45 -11.41 10.20
C LEU A 148 -3.90 -9.95 10.37
N SER A 149 -3.28 -9.02 9.66
CA SER A 149 -3.67 -7.61 9.76
C SER A 149 -5.08 -7.35 9.21
N TRP A 150 -5.47 -8.00 8.11
CA TRP A 150 -6.81 -7.88 7.54
C TRP A 150 -7.89 -8.38 8.49
N PHE A 151 -7.74 -9.58 9.05
CA PHE A 151 -8.75 -10.15 9.94
C PHE A 151 -8.84 -9.48 11.30
N VAL A 152 -7.82 -8.72 11.71
CA VAL A 152 -7.90 -7.84 12.88
C VAL A 152 -8.62 -6.54 12.54
N VAL A 153 -8.27 -5.89 11.42
CA VAL A 153 -8.72 -4.53 11.09
C VAL A 153 -10.09 -4.50 10.40
N ALA A 154 -10.35 -5.41 9.46
CA ALA A 154 -11.56 -5.40 8.64
C ALA A 154 -12.87 -5.49 9.46
N PRO A 155 -12.99 -6.34 10.50
CA PRO A 155 -14.17 -6.33 11.36
C PRO A 155 -14.35 -5.01 12.11
N LEU A 156 -13.25 -4.39 12.57
CA LEU A 156 -13.28 -3.11 13.28
C LEU A 156 -13.73 -1.96 12.37
N MET A 157 -13.36 -2.02 11.09
CA MET A 157 -13.77 -1.03 10.08
C MET A 157 -15.17 -1.28 9.51
N GLY A 158 -15.80 -2.41 9.85
CA GLY A 158 -17.17 -2.74 9.43
C GLY A 158 -17.30 -3.42 8.08
N CYS A 159 -16.20 -3.97 7.52
CA CYS A 159 -16.17 -4.60 6.19
C CYS A 159 -17.03 -5.89 6.06
N TYR A 160 -17.61 -6.36 7.18
CA TYR A 160 -18.47 -7.56 7.27
C TYR A 160 -19.88 -7.25 7.81
N LYS A 161 -20.27 -5.97 7.81
CA LYS A 161 -21.65 -5.59 8.17
C LYS A 161 -22.61 -6.01 7.05
N PRO A 162 -23.90 -6.28 7.37
CA PRO A 162 -24.94 -6.61 6.40
C PRO A 162 -24.98 -5.71 5.14
N GLY A 163 -24.75 -4.40 5.30
CA GLY A 163 -24.74 -3.45 4.17
C GLY A 163 -23.43 -3.36 3.39
N ALA A 164 -22.41 -4.17 3.71
CA ALA A 164 -21.09 -4.10 3.04
C ALA A 164 -21.09 -4.67 1.61
N THR A 165 -22.18 -5.29 1.18
CA THR A 165 -22.39 -5.83 -0.17
C THR A 165 -23.79 -5.50 -0.68
N ALA A 166 -24.36 -4.39 -0.22
CA ALA A 166 -25.68 -3.95 -0.67
C ALA A 166 -25.68 -3.55 -2.15
N ASP A 167 -24.57 -2.97 -2.62
CA ASP A 167 -24.32 -2.60 -4.00
C ASP A 167 -22.81 -2.64 -4.30
N ILE A 168 -22.46 -2.72 -5.59
CA ILE A 168 -21.07 -2.78 -6.06
C ILE A 168 -20.21 -1.62 -5.53
N LYS A 169 -20.73 -0.40 -5.56
CA LYS A 169 -19.97 0.80 -5.15
C LYS A 169 -19.78 0.81 -3.63
N GLY A 170 -20.81 0.51 -2.86
CA GLY A 170 -20.75 0.34 -1.41
C GLY A 170 -19.71 -0.70 -1.00
N SER A 171 -19.66 -1.82 -1.73
CA SER A 171 -18.69 -2.89 -1.44
C SER A 171 -17.24 -2.44 -1.59
N VAL A 172 -16.92 -1.72 -2.67
CA VAL A 172 -15.57 -1.18 -2.90
C VAL A 172 -15.19 -0.15 -1.83
N ILE A 173 -16.13 0.71 -1.41
CA ILE A 173 -15.89 1.72 -0.37
C ILE A 173 -15.58 1.05 0.97
N GLU A 174 -16.35 0.05 1.37
CA GLU A 174 -16.15 -0.67 2.63
C GLU A 174 -14.81 -1.44 2.65
N VAL A 175 -14.43 -2.05 1.53
CA VAL A 175 -13.10 -2.66 1.37
C VAL A 175 -12.00 -1.62 1.50
N GLY A 176 -12.15 -0.46 0.85
CA GLY A 176 -11.19 0.63 0.92
C GLY A 176 -10.93 1.11 2.34
N LYS A 177 -11.98 1.24 3.17
CA LYS A 177 -11.85 1.64 4.59
C LYS A 177 -11.00 0.66 5.39
N GLY A 178 -11.23 -0.65 5.25
CA GLY A 178 -10.42 -1.68 5.87
C GLY A 178 -8.98 -1.68 5.36
N TRP A 179 -8.82 -1.56 4.05
CA TRP A 179 -7.55 -1.62 3.33
C TRP A 179 -6.56 -0.54 3.77
N ILE A 180 -7.03 0.71 3.99
CA ILE A 180 -6.19 1.86 4.39
C ILE A 180 -5.35 1.56 5.63
N LEU A 181 -5.86 0.76 6.57
CA LEU A 181 -5.14 0.39 7.79
C LEU A 181 -4.57 -1.02 7.70
N ALA A 182 -5.32 -1.98 7.18
CA ALA A 182 -4.96 -3.39 7.21
C ALA A 182 -3.69 -3.71 6.40
N ILE A 183 -3.58 -3.20 5.16
CA ILE A 183 -2.46 -3.58 4.29
C ILE A 183 -1.15 -2.90 4.70
N PRO A 184 -1.11 -1.59 5.04
CA PRO A 184 0.08 -0.99 5.62
C PRO A 184 0.53 -1.68 6.91
N LEU A 185 -0.42 -2.07 7.78
CA LEU A 185 -0.11 -2.82 8.98
C LEU A 185 0.49 -4.19 8.66
N GLY A 186 -0.01 -4.88 7.63
CA GLY A 186 0.57 -6.13 7.13
C GLY A 186 2.02 -5.97 6.66
N CYS A 187 2.34 -4.86 5.99
CA CYS A 187 3.72 -4.52 5.62
C CYS A 187 4.63 -4.34 6.85
N VAL A 188 4.13 -3.67 7.90
CA VAL A 188 4.86 -3.49 9.17
C VAL A 188 5.10 -4.84 9.83
N ILE A 189 4.05 -5.66 10.01
CA ILE A 189 4.16 -7.00 10.61
C ILE A 189 5.15 -7.86 9.82
N ARG A 190 5.09 -7.82 8.49
CA ARG A 190 6.05 -8.53 7.62
C ARG A 190 7.49 -8.07 7.88
N GLY A 191 7.71 -6.76 7.99
CA GLY A 191 9.03 -6.19 8.28
C GLY A 191 9.56 -6.65 9.63
N LEU A 192 8.71 -6.69 10.65
CA LEU A 192 9.05 -7.20 11.99
C LEU A 192 9.42 -8.70 11.95
N ILE A 193 8.63 -9.52 11.26
CA ILE A 193 8.89 -10.97 11.13
C ILE A 193 10.20 -11.23 10.37
N LYS A 194 10.50 -10.43 9.34
CA LYS A 194 11.71 -10.60 8.51
C LYS A 194 12.95 -9.93 9.11
N GLY A 195 12.81 -9.04 10.09
CA GLY A 195 13.91 -8.31 10.71
C GLY A 195 14.47 -7.15 9.86
N TYR A 196 13.77 -6.74 8.79
CA TYR A 196 14.18 -5.60 7.96
C TYR A 196 12.97 -4.91 7.33
N VAL A 197 13.12 -3.62 7.02
CA VAL A 197 12.06 -2.82 6.38
C VAL A 197 11.86 -3.29 4.93
N PRO A 198 10.62 -3.64 4.50
CA PRO A 198 10.37 -4.05 3.12
C PRO A 198 10.82 -2.98 2.11
N PRO A 199 11.38 -3.38 0.96
CA PRO A 199 11.83 -2.41 -0.04
C PRO A 199 10.64 -1.61 -0.58
N VAL A 200 10.86 -0.33 -0.89
CA VAL A 200 9.80 0.61 -1.32
C VAL A 200 8.96 0.07 -2.50
N PRO A 201 9.55 -0.53 -3.56
CA PRO A 201 8.77 -1.11 -4.65
C PRO A 201 7.81 -2.21 -4.19
N PHE A 202 8.21 -3.04 -3.22
CA PHE A 202 7.33 -4.07 -2.66
C PHE A 202 6.12 -3.43 -1.97
N VAL A 203 6.33 -2.36 -1.19
CA VAL A 203 5.23 -1.68 -0.49
C VAL A 203 4.23 -1.09 -1.48
N ILE A 204 4.71 -0.39 -2.52
CA ILE A 204 3.85 0.22 -3.56
C ILE A 204 3.04 -0.85 -4.30
N VAL A 205 3.70 -1.90 -4.80
CA VAL A 205 3.03 -2.98 -5.53
C VAL A 205 2.03 -3.71 -4.63
N THR A 206 2.39 -3.95 -3.36
CA THR A 206 1.49 -4.58 -2.38
C THR A 206 0.23 -3.75 -2.19
N LEU A 207 0.37 -2.45 -1.93
CA LEU A 207 -0.76 -1.56 -1.71
C LEU A 207 -1.70 -1.56 -2.91
N ILE A 208 -1.18 -1.29 -4.11
CA ILE A 208 -2.02 -1.16 -5.30
C ILE A 208 -2.65 -2.52 -5.68
N SER A 209 -1.87 -3.60 -5.71
CA SER A 209 -2.35 -4.90 -6.16
C SER A 209 -3.40 -5.47 -5.21
N THR A 210 -3.19 -5.36 -3.90
CA THR A 210 -4.17 -5.85 -2.91
C THR A 210 -5.46 -5.05 -2.97
N LEU A 211 -5.40 -3.72 -3.17
CA LEU A 211 -6.60 -2.90 -3.33
C LEU A 211 -7.43 -3.38 -4.52
N ILE A 212 -6.78 -3.60 -5.67
CA ILE A 212 -7.44 -4.09 -6.88
C ILE A 212 -8.02 -5.48 -6.66
N ILE A 213 -7.22 -6.43 -6.17
CA ILE A 213 -7.65 -7.84 -6.04
C ILE A 213 -8.80 -7.96 -5.02
N LEU A 214 -8.71 -7.29 -3.86
CA LEU A 214 -9.78 -7.29 -2.87
C LEU A 214 -11.06 -6.66 -3.42
N SER A 215 -10.94 -5.51 -4.08
CA SER A 215 -12.09 -4.85 -4.71
C SER A 215 -12.73 -5.74 -5.77
N LEU A 216 -11.93 -6.36 -6.65
CA LEU A 216 -12.43 -7.27 -7.68
C LEU A 216 -13.14 -8.48 -7.09
N GLY A 217 -12.58 -9.13 -6.05
CA GLY A 217 -13.23 -10.26 -5.40
C GLY A 217 -14.61 -9.91 -4.86
N ARG A 218 -14.74 -8.70 -4.31
CA ARG A 218 -15.98 -8.17 -3.73
C ARG A 218 -16.99 -7.73 -4.78
N VAL A 219 -16.53 -7.09 -5.85
CA VAL A 219 -17.35 -6.74 -7.02
C VAL A 219 -17.92 -8.00 -7.67
N ILE A 220 -17.08 -9.03 -7.88
CA ILE A 220 -17.52 -10.29 -8.48
C ILE A 220 -18.59 -10.95 -7.61
N TYR A 221 -18.37 -11.03 -6.29
CA TYR A 221 -19.38 -11.59 -5.38
C TYR A 221 -20.71 -10.84 -5.43
N THR A 222 -20.64 -9.51 -5.35
CA THR A 222 -21.83 -8.65 -5.32
C THR A 222 -22.59 -8.72 -6.65
N ALA A 223 -21.88 -8.67 -7.78
CA ALA A 223 -22.49 -8.81 -9.10
C ALA A 223 -23.11 -10.20 -9.33
N LEU A 224 -22.46 -11.27 -8.85
CA LEU A 224 -23.04 -12.62 -8.92
C LEU A 224 -24.30 -12.76 -8.06
N ALA A 225 -24.32 -12.11 -6.89
CA ALA A 225 -25.51 -12.08 -6.04
C ALA A 225 -26.68 -11.34 -6.70
N GLU A 226 -26.41 -10.17 -7.31
CA GLU A 226 -27.41 -9.42 -8.08
C GLU A 226 -27.97 -10.26 -9.24
N VAL A 227 -27.11 -10.88 -10.05
CA VAL A 227 -27.53 -11.72 -11.19
C VAL A 227 -28.32 -12.95 -10.74
N TYR A 228 -27.97 -13.56 -9.61
CA TYR A 228 -28.70 -14.71 -9.09
C TYR A 228 -30.16 -14.35 -8.76
N VAL A 229 -30.39 -13.15 -8.23
CA VAL A 229 -31.71 -12.66 -7.85
C VAL A 229 -32.54 -12.31 -9.08
N GLU A 230 -31.94 -11.77 -10.12
CA GLU A 230 -32.67 -11.47 -11.37
C GLU A 230 -33.18 -12.74 -12.08
N MET A 231 -32.54 -13.88 -11.84
CA MET A 231 -32.91 -15.15 -12.48
C MET A 231 -34.01 -15.93 -11.76
N PHE A 232 -34.38 -15.59 -10.52
CA PHE A 232 -35.35 -16.34 -9.69
C PHE A 232 -36.38 -15.44 -9.04
#